data_AF-A0A1Q8ARD6-F1
#
_entry.id   AF-A0A1Q8ARD6-F1
#
_cell.length_a   1.000
_cell.length_b   1.000
_cell.length_c   1.000
_cell.angle_alpha   90.00
_cell.angle_beta   90.00
_cell.angle_gamma   90.00
#
_symmetry.space_group_name_H-M   'P 1'
#
loop_
_entity.id
_entity.type
_entity.pdbx_description
1 polymer ?
#
loop_
_entity_poly.entity_id
_entity_poly.type
_entity_poly.pdbx_seq_one_letter_code
_entity_poly.pdbx_strand_id
1 'polypeptide(L)'
;MRLYADAKPEIVVHLAAVVGGIGANRTQPGRFFYENLHMGTMMMEHARLRGVRKFVGIGTICSYPKFTAVPFKEDDLWEGYPEETNAPYGLAKKMMLVQGQAYRQQYGFNAIHLLPVNLYGPGDNFDPESSHVIPALIRKCTDAIDRGASEIVVWGDGSATREFLYVEDCAEAIAMATERYDGAEPVNIGAGFEISIRDLAALVAESCAFTGRICWDTTQPNGQPRRSLDTSRATTRFGFTACTPFKEGLARTVAWYRQSGPAEAGRHRHRQSGPANAGHHLPQK
;
A
#
# COMPACT_ATOMS: atom_id res chain seq x y z
N MET A 1 -15.28 -14.64 -14.00
CA MET A 1 -15.32 -13.61 -12.92
C MET A 1 -16.55 -12.71 -13.07
N ARG A 2 -17.45 -12.67 -12.06
CA ARG A 2 -18.78 -12.01 -12.11
C ARG A 2 -18.73 -10.48 -12.29
N LEU A 3 -17.81 -9.81 -11.59
CA LEU A 3 -17.65 -8.34 -11.62
C LEU A 3 -17.70 -7.75 -13.04
N TYR A 4 -16.90 -8.30 -13.94
CA TYR A 4 -16.81 -7.80 -15.31
C TYR A 4 -18.03 -8.10 -16.20
N ALA A 5 -18.82 -9.13 -15.87
CA ALA A 5 -20.07 -9.40 -16.59
C ALA A 5 -21.15 -8.39 -16.18
N ASP A 6 -21.20 -8.07 -14.88
CA ASP A 6 -22.21 -7.19 -14.30
C ASP A 6 -21.90 -5.72 -14.58
N ALA A 7 -20.66 -5.27 -14.32
CA ALA A 7 -20.28 -3.86 -14.38
C ALA A 7 -19.84 -3.38 -15.77
N LYS A 8 -19.42 -4.30 -16.67
CA LYS A 8 -18.90 -4.01 -18.03
C LYS A 8 -17.97 -2.77 -18.08
N PRO A 9 -16.90 -2.73 -17.26
CA PRO A 9 -16.12 -1.52 -17.08
C PRO A 9 -15.27 -1.19 -18.31
N GLU A 10 -15.15 0.11 -18.62
CA GLU A 10 -14.17 0.59 -19.61
C GLU A 10 -12.77 0.72 -19.00
N ILE A 11 -12.69 1.01 -17.70
CA ILE A 11 -11.44 1.18 -16.96
C ILE A 11 -11.51 0.34 -15.69
N VAL A 12 -10.40 -0.31 -15.35
CA VAL A 12 -10.22 -1.00 -14.07
C VAL A 12 -9.10 -0.34 -13.30
N VAL A 13 -9.39 0.12 -12.08
CA VAL A 13 -8.37 0.52 -11.10
C VAL A 13 -8.25 -0.58 -10.05
N HIS A 14 -7.16 -1.34 -10.11
CA HIS A 14 -6.98 -2.53 -9.28
C HIS A 14 -6.27 -2.20 -7.96
N LEU A 15 -7.07 -1.81 -6.96
CA LEU A 15 -6.60 -1.51 -5.59
C LEU A 15 -6.63 -2.71 -4.64
N ALA A 16 -7.31 -3.80 -5.02
CA ALA A 16 -7.48 -4.98 -4.16
C ALA A 16 -6.13 -5.69 -3.94
N ALA A 17 -5.83 -5.99 -2.68
CA ALA A 17 -4.57 -6.59 -2.27
C ALA A 17 -4.72 -7.27 -0.90
N VAL A 18 -3.93 -8.31 -0.66
CA VAL A 18 -3.64 -8.75 0.71
C VAL A 18 -2.45 -7.95 1.20
N VAL A 19 -2.67 -7.12 2.22
CA VAL A 19 -1.68 -6.15 2.74
C VAL A 19 -1.49 -6.30 4.24
N GLY A 20 -0.33 -5.90 4.73
CA GLY A 20 0.00 -5.87 6.15
C GLY A 20 1.44 -5.41 6.39
N GLY A 21 1.76 -5.09 7.64
CA GLY A 21 3.10 -4.68 8.06
C GLY A 21 4.15 -5.80 8.02
N ILE A 22 5.35 -5.49 8.53
CA ILE A 22 6.51 -6.40 8.56
C ILE A 22 6.19 -7.73 9.25
N GLY A 23 5.47 -7.69 10.38
CA GLY A 23 5.09 -8.89 11.13
C GLY A 23 4.24 -9.85 10.31
N ALA A 24 3.19 -9.35 9.64
CA ALA A 24 2.29 -10.15 8.81
C ALA A 24 2.99 -10.75 7.58
N ASN A 25 3.85 -10.00 6.91
CA ASN A 25 4.62 -10.51 5.77
C ASN A 25 5.57 -11.65 6.20
N ARG A 26 6.21 -11.51 7.37
CA ARG A 26 7.12 -12.53 7.91
C ARG A 26 6.38 -13.83 8.27
N THR A 27 5.17 -13.75 8.81
CA THR A 27 4.41 -14.93 9.26
C THR A 27 3.59 -15.58 8.14
N GLN A 28 3.25 -14.86 7.07
CA GLN A 28 2.38 -15.34 5.99
C GLN A 28 2.95 -15.15 4.56
N PRO A 29 4.25 -15.39 4.29
CA PRO A 29 4.87 -15.04 3.01
C PRO A 29 4.22 -15.73 1.80
N GLY A 30 3.87 -17.01 1.92
CA GLY A 30 3.22 -17.77 0.85
C GLY A 30 1.83 -17.24 0.51
N ARG A 31 1.06 -16.79 1.51
CA ARG A 31 -0.27 -16.20 1.33
C ARG A 31 -0.17 -14.86 0.58
N PHE A 32 0.74 -14.01 1.02
CA PHE A 32 0.97 -12.70 0.40
C PHE A 32 1.41 -12.83 -1.06
N PHE A 33 2.27 -13.80 -1.38
CA PHE A 33 2.63 -14.08 -2.77
C PHE A 33 1.45 -14.62 -3.56
N TYR A 34 0.87 -15.75 -3.13
CA TYR A 34 -0.15 -16.48 -3.87
C TYR A 34 -1.39 -15.62 -4.14
N GLU A 35 -1.98 -15.03 -3.10
CA GLU A 35 -3.24 -14.30 -3.25
C GLU A 35 -3.06 -13.03 -4.09
N ASN A 36 -1.98 -12.26 -3.90
CA ASN A 36 -1.75 -11.05 -4.70
C ASN A 36 -1.40 -11.39 -6.16
N LEU A 37 -0.58 -12.42 -6.40
CA LEU A 37 -0.22 -12.83 -7.76
C LEU A 37 -1.45 -13.32 -8.51
N HIS A 38 -2.21 -14.25 -7.93
CA HIS A 38 -3.41 -14.77 -8.56
C HIS A 38 -4.45 -13.67 -8.78
N MET A 39 -4.73 -12.86 -7.76
CA MET A 39 -5.71 -11.79 -7.89
C MET A 39 -5.32 -10.79 -8.96
N GLY A 40 -4.08 -10.27 -8.95
CA GLY A 40 -3.62 -9.30 -9.92
C GLY A 40 -3.61 -9.85 -11.35
N THR A 41 -3.03 -11.03 -11.55
CA THR A 41 -2.87 -11.60 -12.88
C THR A 41 -4.19 -12.05 -13.51
N MET A 42 -5.08 -12.66 -12.73
CA MET A 42 -6.42 -13.05 -13.19
C MET A 42 -7.29 -11.83 -13.48
N MET A 43 -7.19 -10.77 -12.67
CA MET A 43 -7.93 -9.53 -12.92
C MET A 43 -7.53 -8.90 -14.25
N MET A 44 -6.23 -8.83 -14.54
CA MET A 44 -5.72 -8.23 -15.77
C MET A 44 -6.07 -9.09 -17.00
N GLU A 45 -5.93 -10.41 -16.93
CA GLU A 45 -6.28 -11.29 -18.05
C GLU A 45 -7.78 -11.23 -18.38
N HIS A 46 -8.63 -11.24 -17.35
CA HIS A 46 -10.07 -11.09 -17.55
C HIS A 46 -10.51 -9.71 -18.02
N ALA A 47 -9.72 -8.66 -17.74
CA ALA A 47 -9.93 -7.33 -18.33
C ALA A 47 -9.62 -7.36 -19.84
N ARG A 48 -8.47 -7.92 -20.20
CA ARG A 48 -8.02 -8.05 -21.60
C ARG A 48 -9.00 -8.85 -22.44
N LEU A 49 -9.41 -10.03 -21.97
CA LEU A 49 -10.36 -10.91 -22.69
C LEU A 49 -11.74 -10.27 -22.94
N ARG A 50 -12.08 -9.21 -22.20
CA ARG A 50 -13.36 -8.50 -22.33
C ARG A 50 -13.23 -7.13 -23.00
N GLY A 51 -12.05 -6.79 -23.51
CA GLY A 51 -11.84 -5.52 -24.20
C GLY A 51 -11.95 -4.30 -23.28
N VAL A 52 -11.62 -4.45 -21.99
CA VAL A 52 -11.45 -3.28 -21.10
C VAL A 52 -10.42 -2.34 -21.74
N ARG A 53 -10.73 -1.05 -21.83
CA ARG A 53 -9.88 -0.07 -22.52
C ARG A 53 -8.59 0.19 -21.76
N LYS A 54 -8.62 0.20 -20.43
CA LYS A 54 -7.44 0.50 -19.60
C LYS A 54 -7.45 -0.25 -18.27
N PHE A 55 -6.28 -0.74 -17.87
CA PHE A 55 -6.05 -1.35 -16.56
C PHE A 55 -4.98 -0.58 -15.78
N VAL A 56 -5.30 -0.13 -14.57
CA VAL A 56 -4.39 0.58 -13.67
C VAL A 56 -4.01 -0.37 -12.54
N GLY A 57 -2.81 -0.93 -12.63
CA GLY A 57 -2.25 -1.82 -11.62
C GLY A 57 -1.48 -1.04 -10.56
N ILE A 58 -1.79 -1.28 -9.28
CA ILE A 58 -1.04 -0.69 -8.17
C ILE A 58 0.01 -1.68 -7.67
N GLY A 59 1.27 -1.27 -7.82
CA GLY A 59 2.45 -1.93 -7.27
C GLY A 59 2.79 -1.45 -5.86
N THR A 60 4.07 -1.45 -5.53
CA THR A 60 4.54 -1.07 -4.19
C THR A 60 6.02 -0.72 -4.22
N ILE A 61 6.45 0.24 -3.38
CA ILE A 61 7.87 0.49 -3.11
C ILE A 61 8.63 -0.76 -2.63
N CYS A 62 7.94 -1.75 -2.05
CA CYS A 62 8.56 -3.02 -1.65
C CYS A 62 9.03 -3.90 -2.82
N SER A 63 8.76 -3.50 -4.07
CA SER A 63 9.25 -4.17 -5.28
C SER A 63 10.69 -3.79 -5.64
N TYR A 64 11.22 -2.71 -5.05
CA TYR A 64 12.59 -2.28 -5.27
C TYR A 64 13.60 -3.21 -4.58
N PRO A 65 14.82 -3.34 -5.13
CA PRO A 65 15.87 -4.11 -4.50
C PRO A 65 16.17 -3.65 -3.06
N LYS A 66 16.68 -4.56 -2.24
CA LYS A 66 17.11 -4.24 -0.87
C LYS A 66 18.24 -3.21 -0.84
N PHE A 67 19.13 -3.30 -1.82
CA PHE A 67 20.27 -2.42 -2.01
C PHE A 67 20.05 -1.62 -3.29
N THR A 68 19.45 -0.44 -3.14
CA THR A 68 19.16 0.48 -4.25
C THR A 68 19.61 1.88 -3.86
N ALA A 69 20.15 2.63 -4.83
CA ALA A 69 20.53 4.01 -4.60
C ALA A 69 19.28 4.85 -4.28
N VAL A 70 19.36 5.70 -3.26
CA VAL A 70 18.26 6.58 -2.85
C VAL A 70 18.50 7.97 -3.47
N PRO A 71 17.48 8.61 -4.09
CA PRO A 71 16.11 8.13 -4.24
C PRO A 71 15.98 6.99 -5.26
N PHE A 72 15.06 6.06 -5.02
CA PHE A 72 14.79 4.91 -5.88
C PHE A 72 14.21 5.39 -7.21
N LYS A 73 14.87 5.05 -8.31
CA LYS A 73 14.39 5.36 -9.67
C LYS A 73 13.77 4.13 -10.28
N GLU A 74 12.73 4.30 -11.10
CA GLU A 74 12.04 3.20 -11.76
C GLU A 74 12.95 2.33 -12.64
N ASP A 75 14.06 2.89 -13.16
CA ASP A 75 15.06 2.14 -13.91
C ASP A 75 15.83 1.13 -13.04
N ASP A 76 15.97 1.40 -11.75
CA ASP A 76 16.68 0.51 -10.81
C ASP A 76 15.81 -0.65 -10.32
N LEU A 77 14.55 -0.72 -10.77
CA LEU A 77 13.58 -1.67 -10.24
C LEU A 77 14.04 -3.12 -10.42
N TRP A 78 14.79 -3.44 -11.48
CA TRP A 78 15.27 -4.80 -11.79
C TRP A 78 16.71 -5.08 -11.37
N GLU A 79 17.42 -4.11 -10.78
CA GLU A 79 18.85 -4.18 -10.45
C GLU A 79 19.14 -4.97 -9.16
N GLY A 80 18.24 -5.88 -8.77
CA GLY A 80 18.45 -6.77 -7.64
C GLY A 80 17.17 -7.37 -7.06
N TYR A 81 17.36 -8.12 -5.98
CA TYR A 81 16.28 -8.78 -5.26
C TYR A 81 15.70 -7.85 -4.17
N PRO A 82 14.37 -7.79 -3.98
CA PRO A 82 13.77 -7.01 -2.89
C PRO A 82 14.20 -7.50 -1.51
N GLU A 83 13.94 -6.70 -0.47
CA GLU A 83 14.21 -7.15 0.90
C GLU A 83 13.32 -8.35 1.25
N GLU A 84 13.95 -9.36 1.85
CA GLU A 84 13.46 -10.73 1.90
C GLU A 84 12.15 -10.86 2.67
N THR A 85 11.95 -10.05 3.71
CA THR A 85 10.70 -10.05 4.49
C THR A 85 9.50 -9.66 3.63
N ASN A 86 9.66 -8.71 2.70
CA ASN A 86 8.56 -8.20 1.86
C ASN A 86 8.64 -8.68 0.41
N ALA A 87 9.71 -9.38 0.02
CA ALA A 87 9.95 -9.82 -1.34
C ALA A 87 8.81 -10.65 -1.95
N PRO A 88 8.15 -11.58 -1.23
CA PRO A 88 7.01 -12.32 -1.78
C PRO A 88 5.86 -11.40 -2.24
N TYR A 89 5.52 -10.39 -1.42
CA TYR A 89 4.50 -9.39 -1.77
C TYR A 89 4.97 -8.47 -2.92
N GLY A 90 6.18 -7.93 -2.81
CA GLY A 90 6.77 -7.06 -3.83
C GLY A 90 6.86 -7.73 -5.20
N LEU A 91 7.35 -8.97 -5.25
CA LEU A 91 7.45 -9.74 -6.49
C LEU A 91 6.07 -10.05 -7.09
N ALA A 92 5.10 -10.46 -6.27
CA ALA A 92 3.73 -10.71 -6.75
C ALA A 92 3.13 -9.46 -7.43
N LYS A 93 3.36 -8.27 -6.85
CA LYS A 93 2.96 -7.00 -7.45
C LYS A 93 3.76 -6.66 -8.71
N LYS A 94 5.07 -6.92 -8.71
CA LYS A 94 5.97 -6.72 -9.86
C LYS A 94 5.61 -7.59 -11.06
N MET A 95 5.03 -8.77 -10.85
CA MET A 95 4.56 -9.62 -11.95
C MET A 95 3.44 -8.96 -12.78
N MET A 96 2.62 -8.09 -12.19
CA MET A 96 1.63 -7.33 -12.96
C MET A 96 2.29 -6.34 -13.94
N LEU A 97 3.45 -5.77 -13.60
CA LEU A 97 4.21 -4.92 -14.51
C LEU A 97 4.64 -5.73 -15.75
N VAL A 98 5.27 -6.88 -15.52
CA VAL A 98 5.71 -7.78 -16.62
C VAL A 98 4.53 -8.21 -17.47
N GLN A 99 3.40 -8.62 -16.86
CA GLN A 99 2.19 -9.00 -17.58
C GLN A 99 1.65 -7.85 -18.44
N GLY A 100 1.58 -6.63 -17.88
CA GLY A 100 1.11 -5.45 -18.61
C GLY A 100 2.00 -5.08 -19.79
N GLN A 101 3.31 -5.19 -19.64
CA GLN A 101 4.28 -4.96 -20.71
C GLN A 101 4.15 -6.02 -21.82
N ALA A 102 4.10 -7.31 -21.45
CA ALA A 102 3.91 -8.41 -22.40
C ALA A 102 2.57 -8.31 -23.13
N TYR A 103 1.47 -7.98 -22.44
CA TYR A 103 0.15 -7.85 -23.05
C TYR A 103 0.06 -6.67 -23.99
N ARG A 104 0.81 -5.60 -23.74
CA ARG A 104 0.92 -4.49 -24.68
C ARG A 104 1.66 -4.90 -25.94
N GLN A 105 2.78 -5.58 -25.80
CA GLN A 105 3.57 -6.05 -26.93
C GLN A 105 2.77 -7.01 -27.82
N GLN A 106 2.03 -7.95 -27.20
CA GLN A 106 1.31 -8.99 -27.95
C GLN A 106 -0.08 -8.55 -28.42
N TYR A 107 -0.82 -7.80 -27.58
CA TYR A 107 -2.25 -7.53 -27.79
C TYR A 107 -2.60 -6.03 -27.88
N GLY A 108 -1.63 -5.12 -27.74
CA GLY A 108 -1.89 -3.68 -27.65
C GLY A 108 -2.69 -3.27 -26.40
N PHE A 109 -2.72 -4.11 -25.36
CA PHE A 109 -3.51 -3.85 -24.16
C PHE A 109 -2.91 -2.72 -23.31
N ASN A 110 -3.70 -1.67 -23.03
CA ASN A 110 -3.26 -0.54 -22.21
C ASN A 110 -3.36 -0.88 -20.71
N ALA A 111 -2.25 -1.37 -20.17
CA ALA A 111 -2.06 -1.56 -18.73
C ALA A 111 -0.94 -0.65 -18.21
N ILE A 112 -1.22 0.18 -17.21
CA ILE A 112 -0.23 1.02 -16.53
C ILE A 112 0.07 0.50 -15.13
N HIS A 113 1.26 0.82 -14.61
CA HIS A 113 1.72 0.36 -13.31
C HIS A 113 2.22 1.52 -12.45
N LEU A 114 1.57 1.76 -11.31
CA LEU A 114 1.92 2.83 -10.40
C LEU A 114 2.55 2.26 -9.13
N LEU A 115 3.64 2.85 -8.67
CA LEU A 115 4.42 2.40 -7.52
C LEU A 115 4.29 3.42 -6.38
N PRO A 116 3.23 3.34 -5.55
CA PRO A 116 3.14 4.19 -4.38
C PRO A 116 4.16 3.78 -3.31
N VAL A 117 4.69 4.81 -2.62
CA VAL A 117 5.35 4.68 -1.32
C VAL A 117 4.32 4.35 -0.22
N ASN A 118 4.78 4.17 1.02
CA ASN A 118 3.96 4.03 2.21
C ASN A 118 2.85 5.09 2.27
N LEU A 119 1.60 4.63 2.26
CA LEU A 119 0.42 5.47 2.39
C LEU A 119 0.01 5.58 3.86
N TYR A 120 -0.67 6.68 4.18
CA TYR A 120 -1.35 6.88 5.45
C TYR A 120 -2.55 7.81 5.27
N GLY A 121 -3.57 7.66 6.12
CA GLY A 121 -4.74 8.51 6.05
C GLY A 121 -6.00 7.90 6.67
N PRO A 122 -7.14 8.57 6.53
CA PRO A 122 -8.46 8.00 6.79
C PRO A 122 -8.66 6.65 6.09
N GLY A 123 -9.30 5.70 6.79
CA GLY A 123 -9.58 4.36 6.25
C GLY A 123 -8.41 3.36 6.33
N ASP A 124 -7.27 3.75 6.92
CA ASP A 124 -6.14 2.84 7.14
C ASP A 124 -6.47 1.75 8.18
N ASN A 125 -5.63 0.70 8.24
CA ASN A 125 -5.75 -0.42 9.15
C ASN A 125 -4.98 -0.16 10.45
N PHE A 126 -5.72 -0.04 11.56
CA PHE A 126 -5.17 0.20 12.90
C PHE A 126 -5.12 -1.07 13.77
N ASP A 127 -5.26 -2.25 13.19
CA ASP A 127 -5.08 -3.53 13.88
C ASP A 127 -3.62 -3.75 14.33
N PRO A 128 -3.31 -4.19 15.57
CA PRO A 128 -1.94 -4.20 16.09
C PRO A 128 -1.05 -5.26 15.43
N GLU A 129 -1.66 -6.32 14.91
CA GLU A 129 -0.95 -7.44 14.30
C GLU A 129 -0.58 -7.16 12.85
N SER A 130 -1.35 -6.29 12.18
CA SER A 130 -1.28 -6.10 10.73
C SER A 130 -1.08 -4.65 10.27
N SER A 131 -1.14 -3.67 11.16
CA SER A 131 -0.98 -2.24 10.85
C SER A 131 0.42 -1.87 10.37
N HIS A 132 0.46 -0.80 9.59
CA HIS A 132 1.70 -0.12 9.21
C HIS A 132 2.14 0.86 10.32
N VAL A 133 3.32 1.44 10.19
CA VAL A 133 3.96 2.20 11.27
C VAL A 133 3.14 3.39 11.79
N ILE A 134 2.55 4.22 10.91
CA ILE A 134 1.73 5.37 11.34
C ILE A 134 0.48 4.91 12.12
N PRO A 135 -0.40 4.05 11.56
CA PRO A 135 -1.58 3.61 12.31
C PRO A 135 -1.22 2.83 13.59
N ALA A 136 -0.13 2.04 13.59
CA ALA A 136 0.36 1.38 14.79
C ALA A 136 0.78 2.37 15.88
N LEU A 137 1.48 3.46 15.52
CA LEU A 137 1.90 4.49 16.46
C LEU A 137 0.72 5.28 17.00
N ILE A 138 -0.23 5.68 16.15
CA ILE A 138 -1.46 6.38 16.55
C ILE A 138 -2.19 5.55 17.59
N ARG A 139 -2.41 4.26 17.29
CA ARG A 139 -3.08 3.35 18.21
C ARG A 139 -2.31 3.15 19.52
N LYS A 140 -0.98 2.96 19.46
CA LYS A 140 -0.17 2.84 20.68
C LYS A 140 -0.30 4.07 21.57
N CYS A 141 -0.29 5.27 20.98
CA CYS A 141 -0.48 6.51 21.72
C CYS A 141 -1.87 6.59 22.35
N THR A 142 -2.93 6.31 21.59
CA THR A 142 -4.30 6.37 22.11
C THR A 142 -4.56 5.33 23.19
N ASP A 143 -4.11 4.08 22.98
CA ASP A 143 -4.24 3.00 23.96
C ASP A 143 -3.46 3.32 25.25
N ALA A 144 -2.32 4.00 25.14
CA ALA A 144 -1.53 4.44 26.28
C ALA A 144 -2.22 5.58 27.05
N ILE A 145 -2.81 6.56 26.36
CA ILE A 145 -3.60 7.63 26.97
C ILE A 145 -4.78 7.05 27.75
N ASP A 146 -5.55 6.17 27.10
CA ASP A 146 -6.76 5.57 27.70
C ASP A 146 -6.45 4.75 28.97
N ARG A 147 -5.25 4.17 29.03
CA ARG A 147 -4.79 3.35 30.17
C ARG A 147 -3.95 4.14 31.19
N GLY A 148 -3.68 5.42 30.95
CA GLY A 148 -2.77 6.23 31.77
C GLY A 148 -1.33 5.70 31.79
N ALA A 149 -0.88 5.03 30.73
CA ALA A 149 0.47 4.50 30.63
C ALA A 149 1.49 5.64 30.44
N SER A 150 2.62 5.56 31.14
CA SER A 150 3.68 6.57 31.08
C SER A 150 4.60 6.44 29.87
N GLU A 151 4.46 5.37 29.08
CA GLU A 151 5.33 5.09 27.94
C GLU A 151 4.68 4.21 26.86
N ILE A 152 5.22 4.31 25.65
CA ILE A 152 4.96 3.40 24.53
C ILE A 152 6.29 2.79 24.04
N VAL A 153 6.24 1.56 23.54
CA VAL A 153 7.40 0.87 22.96
C VAL A 153 7.33 0.88 21.44
N VAL A 154 8.40 1.32 20.79
CA VAL A 154 8.58 1.35 19.33
C VAL A 154 9.76 0.45 18.96
N TRP A 155 9.61 -0.34 17.90
CA TRP A 155 10.63 -1.28 17.45
C TRP A 155 11.79 -0.57 16.75
N GLY A 156 13.00 -1.10 16.95
CA GLY A 156 14.24 -0.57 16.41
C GLY A 156 14.82 0.57 17.25
N ASP A 157 15.75 1.32 16.68
CA ASP A 157 16.42 2.48 17.29
C ASP A 157 15.93 3.84 16.75
N GLY A 158 14.98 3.81 15.81
CA GLY A 158 14.38 4.99 15.19
C GLY A 158 15.22 5.65 14.09
N SER A 159 16.40 5.12 13.75
CA SER A 159 17.33 5.70 12.77
C SER A 159 16.88 5.56 11.31
N ALA A 160 16.06 4.55 11.01
CA ALA A 160 15.58 4.32 9.66
C ALA A 160 14.70 5.49 9.18
N THR A 161 14.82 5.87 7.90
CA THR A 161 13.99 6.91 7.28
C THR A 161 13.00 6.31 6.30
N ARG A 162 11.81 6.91 6.23
CA ARG A 162 10.76 6.54 5.29
C ARG A 162 10.18 7.81 4.68
N GLU A 163 9.81 7.71 3.42
CA GLU A 163 8.87 8.62 2.79
C GLU A 163 7.42 8.16 3.07
N PHE A 164 6.50 9.11 3.17
CA PHE A 164 5.07 8.84 3.35
C PHE A 164 4.24 9.75 2.43
N LEU A 165 3.20 9.19 1.82
CA LEU A 165 2.25 9.92 0.99
C LEU A 165 0.85 9.87 1.61
N TYR A 166 0.19 11.02 1.68
CA TYR A 166 -1.18 11.08 2.18
C TYR A 166 -2.15 10.38 1.21
N VAL A 167 -3.13 9.64 1.74
CA VAL A 167 -4.00 8.78 0.93
C VAL A 167 -4.79 9.54 -0.14
N GLU A 168 -5.19 10.78 0.12
CA GLU A 168 -5.91 11.61 -0.86
C GLU A 168 -4.98 12.07 -2.00
N ASP A 169 -3.73 12.44 -1.70
CA ASP A 169 -2.74 12.75 -2.73
C ASP A 169 -2.46 11.52 -3.61
N CYS A 170 -2.40 10.32 -3.01
CA CYS A 170 -2.27 9.09 -3.78
C CYS A 170 -3.50 8.82 -4.66
N ALA A 171 -4.70 9.08 -4.16
CA ALA A 171 -5.93 8.93 -4.94
C ALA A 171 -5.94 9.88 -6.15
N GLU A 172 -5.52 11.14 -5.93
CA GLU A 172 -5.36 12.13 -7.00
C GLU A 172 -4.31 11.67 -8.03
N ALA A 173 -3.15 11.19 -7.59
CA ALA A 173 -2.13 10.65 -8.49
C ALA A 173 -2.66 9.51 -9.37
N ILE A 174 -3.43 8.60 -8.77
CA ILE A 174 -4.05 7.47 -9.49
C ILE A 174 -5.06 8.00 -10.51
N ALA A 175 -5.91 8.96 -10.16
CA ALA A 175 -6.86 9.58 -11.08
C ALA A 175 -6.15 10.26 -12.26
N MET A 176 -5.16 11.12 -11.98
CA MET A 176 -4.37 11.82 -12.98
C MET A 176 -3.65 10.85 -13.94
N ALA A 177 -3.01 9.80 -13.43
CA ALA A 177 -2.37 8.79 -14.25
C ALA A 177 -3.38 7.97 -15.07
N THR A 178 -4.55 7.67 -14.50
CA THR A 178 -5.65 6.98 -15.20
C THR A 178 -6.13 7.80 -16.40
N GLU A 179 -6.16 9.12 -16.30
CA GLU A 179 -6.57 10.00 -17.39
C GLU A 179 -5.47 10.26 -18.42
N ARG A 180 -4.21 10.42 -17.98
CA ARG A 180 -3.17 11.09 -18.79
C ARG A 180 -2.00 10.20 -19.19
N TYR A 181 -1.82 9.04 -18.55
CA TYR A 181 -0.66 8.18 -18.79
C TYR A 181 -1.04 6.83 -19.38
N ASP A 182 -0.53 6.48 -20.57
CA ASP A 182 -0.78 5.19 -21.24
C ASP A 182 0.50 4.38 -21.51
N GLY A 183 1.63 4.83 -20.92
CA GLY A 183 2.94 4.21 -21.10
C GLY A 183 3.06 2.81 -20.47
N ALA A 184 4.05 2.06 -20.95
CA ALA A 184 4.35 0.70 -20.46
C ALA A 184 5.25 0.68 -19.21
N GLU A 185 5.91 1.81 -18.93
CA GLU A 185 6.88 1.92 -17.84
C GLU A 185 6.16 2.11 -16.50
N PRO A 186 6.73 1.58 -15.40
CA PRO A 186 6.23 1.90 -14.08
C PRO A 186 6.49 3.38 -13.75
N VAL A 187 5.63 3.94 -12.90
CA VAL A 187 5.78 5.32 -12.40
C VAL A 187 5.67 5.37 -10.88
N ASN A 188 6.66 5.96 -10.24
CA ASN A 188 6.70 6.22 -8.81
C ASN A 188 5.69 7.29 -8.40
N ILE A 189 4.96 7.01 -7.32
CA ILE A 189 4.00 7.94 -6.73
C ILE A 189 4.42 8.19 -5.28
N GLY A 190 4.93 9.39 -4.99
CA GLY A 190 5.42 9.76 -3.67
C GLY A 190 5.35 11.25 -3.37
N ALA A 191 5.82 11.61 -2.18
CA ALA A 191 5.85 12.97 -1.65
C ALA A 191 7.22 13.66 -1.79
N GLY A 192 8.28 12.92 -2.14
CA GLY A 192 9.61 13.47 -2.38
C GLY A 192 10.36 13.92 -1.12
N PHE A 193 9.93 13.52 0.08
CA PHE A 193 10.60 13.83 1.34
C PHE A 193 10.69 12.60 2.25
N GLU A 194 11.70 12.56 3.13
CA GLU A 194 11.87 11.50 4.11
C GLU A 194 11.76 12.03 5.55
N ILE A 195 11.32 11.17 6.46
CA ILE A 195 11.33 11.40 7.91
C ILE A 195 11.91 10.18 8.63
N SER A 196 12.68 10.40 9.70
CA SER A 196 13.16 9.31 10.54
C SER A 196 12.01 8.69 11.34
N ILE A 197 12.08 7.40 11.68
CA ILE A 197 11.07 6.78 12.54
C ILE A 197 11.04 7.45 13.92
N ARG A 198 12.17 7.99 14.39
CA ARG A 198 12.25 8.79 15.61
C ARG A 198 11.42 10.07 15.55
N ASP A 199 11.62 10.87 14.51
CA ASP A 199 10.87 12.12 14.33
C ASP A 199 9.40 11.85 14.04
N LEU A 200 9.12 10.78 13.28
CA LEU A 200 7.76 10.31 13.05
C LEU A 200 7.05 9.97 14.36
N ALA A 201 7.68 9.17 15.22
CA ALA A 201 7.09 8.77 16.50
C ALA A 201 6.83 9.99 17.41
N ALA A 202 7.73 10.97 17.42
CA ALA A 202 7.54 12.23 18.14
C ALA A 202 6.34 13.03 17.60
N LEU A 203 6.24 13.21 16.28
CA LEU A 203 5.11 13.92 15.65
C LEU A 203 3.77 13.22 15.86
N VAL A 204 3.75 11.88 15.82
CA VAL A 204 2.53 11.11 16.10
C VAL A 204 2.12 11.27 17.57
N ALA A 205 3.06 11.18 18.51
CA ALA A 205 2.79 11.39 19.93
C ALA A 205 2.23 12.80 20.19
N GLU A 206 2.86 13.84 19.62
CA GLU A 206 2.37 15.22 19.66
C GLU A 206 0.95 15.33 19.12
N SER A 207 0.69 14.79 17.92
CA SER A 207 -0.63 14.83 17.28
C SER A 207 -1.70 14.08 18.09
N CYS A 208 -1.30 13.01 18.78
CA CYS A 208 -2.18 12.24 19.67
C CYS A 208 -2.33 12.88 21.05
N ALA A 209 -1.61 13.95 21.38
CA ALA A 209 -1.50 14.54 22.72
C ALA A 209 -0.98 13.55 23.78
N PHE A 210 -0.12 12.61 23.39
CA PHE A 210 0.56 11.69 24.30
C PHE A 210 1.82 12.35 24.88
N THR A 211 1.88 12.47 26.21
CA THR A 211 3.00 13.14 26.92
C THR A 211 3.96 12.16 27.60
N GLY A 212 3.75 10.85 27.44
CA GLY A 212 4.64 9.83 28.00
C GLY A 212 5.93 9.66 27.21
N ARG A 213 6.78 8.73 27.64
CA ARG A 213 8.06 8.44 26.99
C ARG A 213 7.90 7.50 25.80
N ILE A 214 8.74 7.69 24.79
CA ILE A 214 8.87 6.75 23.67
C ILE A 214 10.12 5.89 23.93
N CYS A 215 9.89 4.61 24.26
CA CYS A 215 10.93 3.63 24.51
C CYS A 215 11.24 2.84 23.21
N TRP A 216 12.52 2.54 22.98
CA TRP A 216 13.00 1.89 21.76
C TRP A 216 13.41 0.44 22.06
N ASP A 217 12.80 -0.52 21.37
CA ASP A 217 13.16 -1.93 21.46
C ASP A 217 14.14 -2.29 20.34
N THR A 218 15.43 -2.19 20.65
CA THR A 218 16.53 -2.48 19.72
C THR A 218 16.75 -3.98 19.46
N THR A 219 16.01 -4.85 20.15
CA THR A 219 16.01 -6.29 19.83
C THR A 219 15.21 -6.59 18.57
N GLN A 220 14.36 -5.65 18.13
CA GLN A 220 13.54 -5.75 16.92
C GLN A 220 14.23 -5.06 15.72
N PRO A 221 13.96 -5.52 14.49
CA PRO A 221 14.66 -5.02 13.30
C PRO A 221 14.26 -3.57 12.94
N ASN A 222 15.25 -2.77 12.51
CA ASN A 222 15.03 -1.43 11.93
C ASN A 222 14.40 -1.46 10.51
N GLY A 223 14.49 -2.60 9.81
CA GLY A 223 14.19 -2.71 8.38
C GLY A 223 15.28 -2.08 7.49
N GLN A 224 14.95 -1.75 6.24
CA GLN A 224 15.90 -1.04 5.36
C GLN A 224 16.25 0.35 5.92
N PRO A 225 17.50 0.84 5.80
CA PRO A 225 17.89 2.13 6.38
C PRO A 225 17.13 3.32 5.82
N ARG A 226 17.00 3.43 4.49
CA ARG A 226 16.35 4.56 3.81
C ARG A 226 15.43 4.08 2.69
N ARG A 227 14.32 4.79 2.47
CA ARG A 227 13.35 4.52 1.39
C ARG A 227 12.70 5.83 0.97
N SER A 228 13.01 6.26 -0.25
CA SER A 228 12.46 7.46 -0.88
C SER A 228 12.42 7.24 -2.38
N LEU A 229 11.39 7.72 -3.05
CA LEU A 229 11.19 7.61 -4.49
C LEU A 229 11.67 8.86 -5.22
N ASP A 230 12.24 8.66 -6.41
CA ASP A 230 12.33 9.73 -7.41
C ASP A 230 10.97 9.81 -8.10
N THR A 231 10.28 10.96 -7.97
CA THR A 231 8.94 11.18 -8.51
C THR A 231 8.93 11.99 -9.81
N SER A 232 10.10 12.21 -10.43
CA SER A 232 10.23 13.03 -11.63
C SER A 232 9.37 12.53 -12.80
N ARG A 233 9.17 11.20 -12.93
CA ARG A 233 8.28 10.63 -13.95
C ARG A 233 6.82 11.03 -13.72
N ALA A 234 6.32 11.01 -12.49
CA ALA A 234 4.93 11.40 -12.22
C ALA A 234 4.69 12.87 -12.58
N THR A 235 5.61 13.74 -12.19
CA THR A 235 5.56 15.17 -12.52
C THR A 235 5.63 15.41 -14.02
N THR A 236 6.57 14.77 -14.73
CA THR A 236 6.76 15.00 -16.17
C THR A 236 5.70 14.34 -17.05
N ARG A 237 5.15 13.18 -16.65
CA ARG A 237 4.25 12.38 -17.49
C ARG A 237 2.79 12.75 -17.33
N PHE A 238 2.35 13.16 -16.14
CA PHE A 238 0.95 13.52 -15.90
C PHE A 238 0.76 14.72 -14.96
N GLY A 239 1.83 15.36 -14.52
CA GLY A 239 1.77 16.62 -13.77
C GLY A 239 1.52 16.46 -12.27
N PHE A 240 1.69 15.24 -11.72
CA PHE A 240 1.45 15.00 -10.30
C PHE A 240 2.63 15.46 -9.44
N THR A 241 2.29 16.16 -8.37
CA THR A 241 3.15 16.47 -7.23
C THR A 241 2.28 16.43 -5.97
N ALA A 242 2.74 15.75 -4.93
CA ALA A 242 2.05 15.73 -3.64
C ALA A 242 1.92 17.16 -3.09
N CYS A 243 0.74 17.50 -2.58
CA CYS A 243 0.42 18.86 -2.14
C CYS A 243 0.05 18.93 -0.65
N THR A 244 -0.28 17.81 -0.01
CA THR A 244 -0.65 17.77 1.40
C THR A 244 0.61 17.83 2.28
N PRO A 245 0.77 18.86 3.12
CA PRO A 245 1.85 18.90 4.10
C PRO A 245 1.74 17.73 5.09
N PHE A 246 2.87 17.09 5.42
CA PHE A 246 2.87 15.87 6.25
C PHE A 246 2.17 16.05 7.61
N LYS A 247 2.43 17.18 8.31
CA LYS A 247 1.79 17.49 9.59
C LYS A 247 0.27 17.62 9.47
N GLU A 248 -0.21 18.19 8.36
CA GLU A 248 -1.64 18.34 8.09
C GLU A 248 -2.29 16.97 7.84
N GLY A 249 -1.72 16.17 6.94
CA GLY A 249 -2.21 14.82 6.68
C GLY A 249 -2.24 13.96 7.95
N LEU A 250 -1.22 14.10 8.81
CA LEU A 250 -1.14 13.36 10.08
C LEU A 250 -2.25 13.80 11.04
N ALA A 251 -2.45 15.10 11.21
CA ALA A 251 -3.52 15.64 12.05
C ALA A 251 -4.91 15.16 11.58
N ARG A 252 -5.16 15.18 10.26
CA ARG A 252 -6.40 14.65 9.66
C ARG A 252 -6.58 13.15 9.92
N THR A 253 -5.50 12.37 9.86
CA THR A 253 -5.50 10.93 10.14
C THR A 253 -5.86 10.64 11.59
N VAL A 254 -5.24 11.35 12.54
CA VAL A 254 -5.52 11.21 13.98
C VAL A 254 -6.95 11.63 14.29
N ALA A 255 -7.43 12.73 13.71
CA ALA A 255 -8.80 13.20 13.88
C ALA A 255 -9.82 12.15 13.39
N TRP A 256 -9.58 11.57 12.21
CA TRP A 256 -10.44 10.51 11.68
C TRP A 256 -10.45 9.25 12.57
N TYR A 257 -9.30 8.83 13.07
CA TYR A 257 -9.20 7.67 13.97
C TYR A 257 -9.99 7.88 15.27
N ARG A 258 -9.88 9.08 15.89
CA ARG A 258 -10.63 9.44 17.09
C ARG A 258 -12.15 9.44 16.86
N GLN A 259 -12.60 9.87 15.68
CA GLN A 259 -14.03 9.94 15.34
C GLN A 259 -14.64 8.57 15.02
N SER A 260 -13.90 7.71 14.31
CA SER A 260 -14.40 6.42 13.83
C SER A 260 -14.38 5.33 14.92
N GLY A 261 -13.61 5.57 16.00
CA GLY A 261 -13.38 4.61 17.07
C GLY A 261 -12.61 3.35 16.63
N PRO A 262 -12.10 2.54 17.57
CA PRO A 262 -11.32 1.34 17.25
C PRO A 262 -12.12 0.29 16.46
N ALA A 263 -13.45 0.30 16.59
CA ALA A 263 -14.35 -0.71 16.05
C ALA A 263 -14.69 -0.54 14.56
N GLU A 264 -14.66 0.67 14.00
CA GLU A 264 -14.85 0.88 12.54
C GLU A 264 -13.53 0.75 11.78
N ALA A 265 -12.41 1.16 12.38
CA ALA A 265 -11.07 1.03 11.81
C ALA A 265 -10.64 -0.44 11.52
N GLY A 266 -11.29 -1.43 12.14
CA GLY A 266 -11.08 -2.86 11.86
C GLY A 266 -12.14 -3.53 10.96
N ARG A 267 -13.27 -2.87 10.64
CA ARG A 267 -14.44 -3.50 10.00
C ARG A 267 -14.35 -3.65 8.48
N HIS A 268 -13.42 -3.00 7.81
CA HIS A 268 -13.28 -3.09 6.35
C HIS A 268 -12.87 -4.49 5.83
N ARG A 269 -12.70 -5.49 6.71
CA ARG A 269 -12.43 -6.89 6.35
C ARG A 269 -13.66 -7.83 6.24
N HIS A 270 -14.85 -7.46 6.73
CA HIS A 270 -15.98 -8.41 6.86
C HIS A 270 -17.24 -8.07 6.05
N ARG A 271 -17.09 -7.82 4.75
CA ARG A 271 -18.16 -8.12 3.78
C ARG A 271 -17.69 -9.26 2.87
N GLN A 272 -17.54 -10.46 3.44
CA GLN A 272 -17.55 -11.69 2.65
C GLN A 272 -19.00 -12.15 2.47
N SER A 273 -19.37 -12.33 1.21
CA SER A 273 -20.61 -12.90 0.70
C SER A 273 -21.00 -14.18 1.45
N GLY A 274 -22.21 -14.20 2.03
CA GLY A 274 -22.85 -15.43 2.49
C GLY A 274 -23.05 -16.42 1.34
N PRO A 275 -23.12 -17.73 1.63
CA PRO A 275 -23.20 -18.75 0.61
C PRO A 275 -24.55 -18.64 -0.13
N ALA A 276 -24.48 -18.48 -1.45
CA ALA A 276 -25.62 -18.70 -2.33
C ALA A 276 -25.97 -20.19 -2.28
N ASN A 277 -27.07 -20.49 -1.60
CA ASN A 277 -27.60 -21.84 -1.49
C ASN A 277 -28.19 -22.25 -2.85
N ALA A 278 -27.38 -22.89 -3.70
CA ALA A 278 -27.84 -23.49 -4.95
C ALA A 278 -28.31 -24.92 -4.67
N GLY A 279 -29.60 -25.07 -4.38
CA GLY A 279 -30.26 -26.38 -4.35
C GLY A 279 -30.21 -27.02 -5.74
N HIS A 280 -29.36 -28.03 -5.91
CA HIS A 280 -29.45 -28.97 -7.03
C HIS A 280 -30.43 -30.09 -6.65
N HIS A 281 -31.63 -30.03 -7.22
CA HIS A 281 -32.47 -31.21 -7.38
C HIS A 281 -31.90 -32.04 -8.55
N LEU A 282 -31.38 -33.23 -8.23
CA LEU A 282 -31.27 -34.33 -9.18
C LEU A 282 -32.37 -35.34 -8.83
N PRO A 283 -33.18 -35.82 -9.79
CA PRO A 283 -34.07 -36.93 -9.55
C PRO A 283 -33.31 -38.25 -9.72
N GLN A 284 -33.49 -39.18 -8.78
CA GLN A 284 -33.29 -40.60 -9.05
C GLN A 284 -34.45 -41.40 -8.47
N LYS A 285 -35.10 -42.12 -9.41
CA LYS A 285 -36.17 -43.13 -9.32
C LYS A 285 -37.59 -42.62 -9.15
#